data_AF-J3QRS7-F1
#
_entry.id   AF-J3QRS7-F1
#
_cell.length_a   1.000
_cell.length_b   1.000
_cell.length_c   1.000
_cell.angle_alpha   90.00
_cell.angle_beta   90.00
_cell.angle_gamma   90.00
#
_symmetry.space_group_name_H-M   'P 1'
#
loop_
_entity.id
_entity.type
_entity.pdbx_description
1 polymer ?
#
loop_
_entity_poly.entity_id
_entity_poly.type
_entity_poly.pdbx_seq_one_letter_code
_entity_poly.pdbx_strand_id
1 'polypeptide(L)'
;MISKHSHEQSDRGEGVEVVQNEPFEDPHHGNGQFTEKRVYLNSKLPSWARAVVPKIFYVTEKAWNYYPYTITEYTCSFLPKFSIHIETKYEDNKGSND
;
A
#
# COMPACT_ATOMS: atom_id res chain seq x y z
N MET A 1 12.71 6.64 -4.81
CA MET A 1 12.61 6.34 -3.35
C MET A 1 11.79 5.09 -3.09
N ILE A 2 10.58 4.94 -3.66
CA ILE A 2 9.68 3.80 -3.39
C ILE A 2 10.29 2.43 -3.75
N SER A 3 10.77 2.26 -4.98
CA SER A 3 11.34 0.96 -5.42
C SER A 3 12.56 0.53 -4.60
N LYS A 4 13.37 1.49 -4.15
CA LYS A 4 14.54 1.23 -3.31
C LYS A 4 14.11 0.74 -1.92
N HIS A 5 13.11 1.40 -1.31
CA HIS A 5 12.58 1.00 -0.02
C HIS A 5 11.87 -0.36 -0.07
N SER A 6 11.07 -0.64 -1.11
CA SER A 6 10.45 -1.95 -1.28
C SER A 6 11.48 -3.07 -1.42
N HIS A 7 12.58 -2.82 -2.12
CA HIS A 7 13.68 -3.78 -2.26
C HIS A 7 14.40 -4.03 -0.92
N GLU A 8 14.72 -2.97 -0.17
CA GLU A 8 15.35 -3.06 1.15
C GLU A 8 14.47 -3.81 2.18
N GLN A 9 13.15 -3.77 2.00
CA GLN A 9 12.21 -4.45 2.89
C GLN A 9 11.92 -5.91 2.49
N SER A 10 12.48 -6.39 1.37
CA SER A 10 12.22 -7.73 0.84
C SER A 10 13.40 -8.67 1.12
N ASP A 11 13.18 -9.69 1.94
CA ASP A 11 14.14 -10.74 2.24
C ASP A 11 13.42 -12.09 2.37
N ARG A 12 14.05 -13.17 1.92
CA ARG A 12 13.58 -14.59 1.89
C ARG A 12 12.14 -14.87 2.37
N GLY A 13 11.16 -14.65 1.47
CA GLY A 13 9.75 -15.01 1.71
C GLY A 13 8.93 -13.92 2.44
N GLU A 14 9.54 -12.78 2.72
CA GLU A 14 8.95 -11.61 3.33
C GLU A 14 9.26 -10.36 2.50
N GLY A 15 8.39 -9.36 2.58
CA GLY A 15 8.55 -8.13 1.79
C GLY A 15 7.37 -7.81 0.90
N VAL A 16 7.67 -7.13 -0.21
CA VAL A 16 6.68 -6.53 -1.11
C VAL A 16 6.69 -7.25 -2.44
N GLU A 17 5.60 -7.93 -2.76
CA GLU A 17 5.34 -8.52 -4.07
C GLU A 17 4.49 -7.54 -4.90
N VAL A 18 4.96 -7.15 -6.08
CA VAL A 18 4.17 -6.35 -7.02
C VAL A 18 3.31 -7.30 -7.85
N VAL A 19 1.99 -7.23 -7.65
CA VAL A 19 1.01 -8.08 -8.35
C VAL A 19 0.59 -7.44 -9.67
N GLN A 20 0.34 -6.13 -9.64
CA GLN A 20 -0.10 -5.37 -10.80
C GLN A 20 0.55 -4.00 -10.80
N ASN A 21 0.91 -3.51 -11.98
CA ASN A 21 1.46 -2.18 -12.20
C ASN A 21 1.15 -1.74 -13.63
N GLU A 22 0.07 -0.99 -13.82
CA GLU A 22 -0.41 -0.61 -15.14
C GLU A 22 -0.96 0.82 -15.17
N PRO A 23 -0.97 1.46 -16.36
CA PRO A 23 -1.66 2.73 -16.54
C PRO A 23 -3.16 2.58 -16.21
N PHE A 24 -3.75 3.61 -15.60
CA PHE A 24 -5.16 3.63 -15.23
C PHE A 24 -5.76 4.99 -15.58
N GLU A 25 -6.94 5.02 -16.18
CA GLU A 25 -7.65 6.25 -16.51
C GLU A 25 -8.90 6.37 -15.62
N ASP A 26 -8.96 7.45 -14.85
CA ASP A 26 -10.08 7.75 -13.96
C ASP A 26 -10.97 8.85 -14.56
N PRO A 27 -12.31 8.71 -14.53
CA PRO A 27 -13.23 9.72 -15.07
C PRO A 27 -13.11 11.10 -14.42
N HIS A 28 -12.67 11.17 -13.16
CA HIS A 28 -12.58 12.42 -12.39
C HIS A 28 -11.14 12.95 -12.30
N HIS A 29 -10.16 12.06 -12.17
CA HIS A 29 -8.76 12.41 -11.93
C HIS A 29 -7.87 12.28 -13.18
N GLY A 30 -8.40 11.72 -14.28
CA GLY A 30 -7.68 11.56 -15.54
C GLY A 30 -6.66 10.42 -15.51
N ASN A 31 -5.59 10.58 -16.29
CA ASN A 31 -4.54 9.56 -16.42
C ASN A 31 -3.75 9.40 -15.11
N GLY A 32 -3.50 8.14 -14.76
CA GLY A 32 -2.71 7.76 -13.61
C GLY A 32 -2.08 6.39 -13.77
N GLN A 33 -1.57 5.87 -12.66
CA GLN A 33 -0.97 4.54 -12.55
C GLN A 33 -1.68 3.78 -11.43
N PHE A 34 -2.16 2.58 -11.73
CA PHE A 34 -2.63 1.64 -10.73
C PHE A 34 -1.52 0.68 -10.35
N THR A 35 -1.35 0.45 -9.05
CA THR A 35 -0.49 -0.62 -8.54
C THR A 35 -1.20 -1.45 -7.48
N GLU A 36 -1.08 -2.76 -7.57
CA GLU A 36 -1.44 -3.70 -6.51
C GLU A 36 -0.19 -4.39 -6.00
N LYS A 37 0.00 -4.39 -4.68
CA LYS A 37 1.11 -5.08 -4.01
C LYS A 37 0.60 -5.94 -2.87
N ARG A 38 1.29 -7.04 -2.60
CA ARG A 38 1.09 -7.87 -1.41
C ARG A 38 2.29 -7.69 -0.49
N VAL A 39 2.01 -7.32 0.75
CA VAL A 39 3.03 -7.11 1.77
C VAL A 39 2.94 -8.24 2.80
N TYR A 40 4.01 -9.01 2.90
CA TYR A 40 4.15 -10.11 3.84
C TYR A 40 4.86 -9.62 5.10
N LEU A 41 4.17 -9.61 6.24
CA LEU A 41 4.60 -8.95 7.48
C LEU A 41 4.87 -9.92 8.65
N ASN A 42 4.88 -11.22 8.40
CA ASN A 42 4.89 -12.25 9.46
C ASN A 42 6.02 -12.09 10.49
N SER A 43 7.29 -11.90 10.08
CA SER A 43 8.39 -11.67 11.05
C SER A 43 8.43 -10.26 11.64
N LYS A 44 7.83 -9.28 10.94
CA LYS A 44 7.90 -7.85 11.30
C LYS A 44 6.85 -7.45 12.33
N LEU A 45 5.92 -8.35 12.66
CA LEU A 45 4.92 -8.12 13.69
C LEU A 45 5.49 -8.25 15.11
N PRO A 46 5.07 -7.37 16.04
CA PRO A 46 5.31 -7.55 17.46
C PRO A 46 4.85 -8.92 17.96
N SER A 47 5.53 -9.46 18.98
CA SER A 47 5.27 -10.82 19.48
C SER A 47 3.82 -11.06 19.91
N TRP A 48 3.15 -10.06 20.49
CA TRP A 48 1.75 -10.16 20.88
C TRP A 48 0.81 -10.29 19.65
N ALA A 49 1.13 -9.61 18.54
CA ALA A 49 0.34 -9.66 17.32
C ALA A 49 0.52 -11.01 16.60
N ARG A 50 1.75 -11.55 16.58
CA ARG A 50 2.04 -12.88 16.04
C ARG A 50 1.25 -14.01 16.71
N ALA A 51 0.82 -13.83 17.97
CA ALA A 51 0.02 -14.83 18.68
C ALA A 51 -1.44 -14.92 18.20
N VAL A 52 -1.97 -13.87 17.55
CA VAL A 52 -3.39 -13.77 17.17
C VAL A 52 -3.63 -13.78 15.66
N VAL A 53 -2.57 -13.65 14.85
CA VAL A 53 -2.67 -13.70 13.37
C VAL A 53 -2.30 -15.08 12.83
N PRO A 54 -2.86 -15.51 11.69
CA PRO A 54 -2.47 -16.76 11.03
C PRO A 54 -0.99 -16.78 10.67
N LYS A 55 -0.42 -17.98 10.55
CA LYS A 55 0.98 -18.17 10.12
C LYS A 55 1.27 -17.63 8.72
N ILE A 56 0.26 -17.55 7.86
CA ILE A 56 0.39 -17.03 6.49
C ILE A 56 -0.75 -16.03 6.30
N PHE A 57 -0.40 -14.74 6.25
CA PHE A 57 -1.30 -13.68 5.83
C PHE A 57 -0.49 -12.61 5.10
N TYR A 58 -1.19 -11.76 4.34
CA TYR A 58 -0.60 -10.61 3.67
C TYR A 58 -1.55 -9.42 3.77
N VAL A 59 -0.97 -8.23 3.62
CA VAL A 59 -1.73 -6.99 3.43
C VAL A 59 -1.71 -6.67 1.94
N THR A 60 -2.88 -6.48 1.34
CA THR A 60 -3.00 -5.99 -0.03
C THR A 60 -2.98 -4.47 0.01
N GLU A 61 -2.01 -3.87 -0.67
CA GLU A 61 -1.92 -2.44 -0.96
C GLU A 61 -2.41 -2.21 -2.38
N LYS A 62 -3.48 -1.44 -2.56
CA LYS A 62 -3.91 -0.91 -3.85
C LYS A 62 -3.64 0.58 -3.86
N ALA A 63 -2.97 1.08 -4.87
CA ALA A 63 -2.69 2.50 -5.00
C ALA A 63 -3.06 2.99 -6.40
N TRP A 64 -3.77 4.10 -6.44
CA TRP A 64 -4.11 4.84 -7.65
C TRP A 64 -3.40 6.18 -7.60
N ASN A 65 -2.36 6.33 -8.41
CA ASN A 65 -1.54 7.53 -8.46
C ASN A 65 -1.97 8.40 -9.65
N TYR A 66 -2.63 9.51 -9.34
CA TYR A 66 -3.08 10.56 -10.25
C TYR A 66 -2.35 11.87 -9.95
N TYR A 67 -1.03 11.83 -9.75
CA TYR A 67 -0.25 12.98 -9.27
C TYR A 67 -0.77 14.32 -9.85
N PRO A 68 -1.15 15.29 -9.00
CA PRO A 68 -0.77 15.44 -7.59
C PRO A 68 -1.73 14.80 -6.57
N TYR A 69 -2.64 13.93 -6.97
CA TYR A 69 -3.53 13.21 -6.05
C TYR A 69 -3.23 11.71 -6.05
N THR A 70 -3.32 11.06 -4.89
CA THR A 70 -3.08 9.62 -4.78
C THR A 70 -4.01 9.02 -3.75
N ILE A 71 -4.67 7.93 -4.12
CA ILE A 71 -5.50 7.12 -3.23
C ILE A 71 -4.74 5.83 -2.97
N THR A 72 -4.65 5.41 -1.71
CA THR A 72 -4.07 4.12 -1.32
C THR A 72 -4.99 3.41 -0.33
N GLU A 73 -5.37 2.18 -0.67
CA GLU A 73 -6.20 1.31 0.15
C GLU A 73 -5.38 0.10 0.61
N TYR A 74 -5.39 -0.15 1.91
CA TYR A 74 -4.85 -1.37 2.51
C TYR A 74 -5.99 -2.26 3.00
N THR A 75 -5.93 -3.55 2.67
CA THR A 75 -6.82 -4.57 3.21
C THR A 75 -6.00 -5.76 3.73
N CYS A 76 -6.52 -6.46 4.73
CA CYS A 76 -5.83 -7.62 5.31
C CYS A 76 -6.48 -8.92 4.88
N SER A 77 -5.69 -9.88 4.38
CA SER A 77 -6.19 -11.18 3.92
C SER A 77 -6.88 -12.00 5.02
N PHE A 78 -6.52 -11.76 6.28
CA PHE A 78 -7.09 -12.45 7.45
C PHE A 78 -8.22 -11.67 8.12
N LEU A 79 -8.25 -10.35 7.99
CA LEU A 79 -9.25 -9.47 8.61
C LEU A 79 -9.96 -8.69 7.51
N PRO A 80 -10.99 -9.26 6.85
CA PRO A 80 -11.63 -8.63 5.69
C PRO A 80 -12.31 -7.29 6.01
N LYS A 81 -12.68 -7.09 7.28
CA LYS A 81 -13.27 -5.83 7.77
C LYS A 81 -12.22 -4.77 8.14
N PHE A 82 -10.94 -5.14 8.19
CA PHE A 82 -9.86 -4.20 8.45
C PHE A 82 -9.45 -3.55 7.13
N SER A 83 -9.62 -2.25 7.05
CA SER A 83 -9.14 -1.43 5.94
C SER A 83 -8.47 -0.16 6.45
N ILE A 84 -7.49 0.32 5.69
CA ILE A 84 -6.89 1.65 5.87
C ILE A 84 -7.04 2.35 4.52
N HIS A 85 -7.63 3.54 4.55
CA HIS A 85 -7.80 4.40 3.38
C HIS A 85 -6.93 5.64 3.56
N ILE A 86 -6.06 5.91 2.61
CA ILE A 86 -5.15 7.06 2.63
C ILE A 86 -5.36 7.85 1.34
N GLU A 87 -5.66 9.13 1.49
CA GLU A 87 -5.70 10.08 0.40
C GLU A 87 -4.57 11.08 0.59
N THR A 88 -3.78 11.31 -0.45
CA THR A 88 -2.64 12.22 -0.43
C THR A 88 -2.78 13.22 -1.56
N LYS A 89 -2.64 14.51 -1.23
CA LYS A 89 -2.60 15.61 -2.20
C LYS A 89 -1.28 16.36 -2.05
N TYR A 90 -0.57 16.55 -3.15
CA TYR A 90 0.69 17.28 -3.18
C TYR A 90 0.45 18.74 -3.59
N GLU A 91 0.72 19.68 -2.69
CA GLU A 91 0.52 21.11 -2.94
C GLU A 91 1.73 21.93 -2.49
N ASP A 92 2.11 22.92 -3.31
CA ASP A 92 3.22 23.84 -3.00
C ASP A 92 2.71 25.06 -2.23
N ASN A 93 2.16 24.81 -1.03
CA ASN A 93 1.51 25.85 -0.22
C ASN A 93 1.96 25.85 1.25
N LYS A 94 3.03 25.12 1.59
CA LYS A 94 3.57 24.99 2.95
C LYS A 94 2.56 24.43 3.98
N GLY A 95 1.58 23.65 3.55
CA GLY A 95 0.56 23.09 4.44
C GLY A 95 -0.36 24.15 5.03
N SER A 96 -0.66 25.21 4.26
CA SER A 96 -1.56 26.30 4.66
C SER A 96 -3.03 26.05 4.34
N ASN A 97 -3.38 24.81 3.97
CA ASN A 97 -4.78 24.41 3.85
C ASN A 97 -5.42 24.25 5.24
N ASP A 98 -6.72 24.48 5.30
CA ASP A 98 -7.55 24.28 6.48
C ASP A 98 -7.66 22.80 6.90
#